data_AF-A0A2S9CI17-F1
#
_entry.id   AF-A0A2S9CI17-F1
#
_cell.length_a   1.000
_cell.length_b   1.000
_cell.length_c   1.000
_cell.angle_alpha   90.00
_cell.angle_beta   90.00
_cell.angle_gamma   90.00
#
_symmetry.space_group_name_H-M   'P 1'
#
loop_
_entity.id
_entity.type
_entity.pdbx_description
1 polymer ?
#
loop_
_entity_poly.entity_id
_entity_poly.type
_entity_poly.pdbx_seq_one_letter_code
_entity_poly.pdbx_strand_id
1 'polypeptide(L)'
;MLTAQGGRSPAVKGFEEVKDAVKTVHGNSKASMKAQHGYEIFNKKTGETLEFGISGQKRNASQIKNGGSPRINQKLKTKYNNNPNVEGRVIDGNLGKRKNALDWEQNKVNDYSQGNNGQGPRFQKRPQPK
;
A
#
# COMPACT_ATOMS: atom_id res chain seq x y z
N MET A 1 23.54 -24.73 63.21
CA MET A 1 24.05 -23.72 62.24
C MET A 1 23.55 -24.11 60.86
N LEU A 2 22.65 -23.32 60.26
CA LEU A 2 22.22 -23.48 58.88
C LEU A 2 23.27 -22.85 57.96
N THR A 3 23.80 -23.59 57.00
CA THR A 3 24.47 -23.01 55.83
C THR A 3 23.81 -23.55 54.57
N ALA A 4 23.29 -22.61 53.79
CA ALA A 4 22.41 -22.80 52.66
C ALA A 4 23.15 -23.33 51.42
N GLN A 5 22.45 -24.22 50.71
CA GLN A 5 22.73 -24.71 49.37
C GLN A 5 22.53 -23.57 48.36
N GLY A 6 23.53 -23.28 47.51
CA GLY A 6 23.46 -22.26 46.47
C GLY A 6 23.85 -22.80 45.11
N GLY A 7 22.99 -23.63 44.51
CA GLY A 7 23.10 -24.04 43.11
C GLY A 7 22.85 -22.86 42.17
N ARG A 8 23.85 -22.47 41.37
CA ARG A 8 23.67 -21.53 40.26
C ARG A 8 23.24 -22.31 39.02
N SER A 9 21.95 -22.23 38.69
CA SER A 9 21.44 -22.64 37.39
C SER A 9 21.95 -21.69 36.30
N PRO A 10 22.37 -22.18 35.12
CA PRO A 10 22.78 -21.31 34.00
C PRO A 10 21.52 -20.87 33.24
N ALA A 11 20.86 -19.81 33.69
CA ALA A 11 19.61 -19.33 33.10
C ALA A 11 19.74 -17.90 32.57
N VAL A 12 20.72 -17.60 31.71
CA VAL A 12 20.71 -16.38 30.89
C VAL A 12 21.67 -16.53 29.71
N LYS A 13 21.20 -17.17 28.65
CA LYS A 13 21.82 -17.05 27.32
C LYS A 13 20.80 -17.07 26.19
N GLY A 14 19.63 -17.67 26.41
CA GLY A 14 18.57 -17.77 25.39
C GLY A 14 17.67 -16.54 25.20
N PHE A 15 17.75 -15.50 26.04
CA PHE A 15 16.85 -14.33 25.93
C PHE A 15 17.43 -13.14 25.14
N GLU A 16 18.75 -13.04 24.99
CA GLU A 16 19.35 -11.97 24.19
C GLU A 16 19.37 -12.29 22.69
N GLU A 17 19.56 -13.56 22.32
CA GLU A 17 19.69 -14.00 20.91
C GLU A 17 18.37 -13.94 20.12
N VAL A 18 17.22 -13.85 20.81
CA VAL A 18 15.89 -13.77 20.16
C VAL A 18 15.49 -12.32 19.82
N LYS A 19 16.22 -11.31 20.31
CA LYS A 19 15.91 -9.90 20.00
C LYS A 19 16.27 -9.49 18.58
N ASP A 20 17.16 -10.23 17.91
CA ASP A 20 17.69 -9.85 16.59
C ASP A 20 16.93 -10.43 15.39
N ALA A 21 15.81 -11.13 15.59
CA ALA A 21 15.04 -11.75 14.51
C ALA A 21 13.58 -11.27 14.37
N VAL A 22 13.17 -10.17 15.02
CA VAL A 22 11.88 -9.54 14.70
C VAL A 22 12.03 -8.79 13.37
N LYS A 23 11.92 -9.50 12.25
CA LYS A 23 11.81 -8.89 10.92
C LYS A 23 10.62 -7.94 10.91
N THR A 24 10.88 -6.64 11.01
CA THR A 24 9.86 -5.60 10.86
C THR A 24 9.11 -5.84 9.55
N VAL A 25 7.80 -6.07 9.65
CA VAL A 25 6.94 -6.35 8.49
C VAL A 25 6.99 -5.16 7.54
N HIS A 26 7.59 -5.37 6.36
CA HIS A 26 7.70 -4.34 5.34
C HIS A 26 6.33 -3.83 4.90
N GLY A 27 6.19 -2.54 4.60
CA GLY A 27 4.91 -1.91 4.25
C GLY A 27 4.19 -2.50 3.02
N ASN A 28 4.94 -3.15 2.13
CA ASN A 28 4.39 -3.84 0.95
C ASN A 28 3.93 -5.29 1.24
N SER A 29 4.27 -5.83 2.42
CA SER A 29 3.86 -7.18 2.81
C SER A 29 2.35 -7.25 3.00
N LYS A 30 1.73 -8.36 2.58
CA LYS A 30 0.30 -8.63 2.82
C LYS A 30 -0.07 -8.60 4.32
N ALA A 31 0.90 -8.94 5.19
CA ALA A 31 0.73 -8.89 6.64
C ALA A 31 0.87 -7.47 7.22
N SER A 32 1.21 -6.46 6.41
CA SER A 32 1.38 -5.10 6.91
C SER A 32 0.04 -4.52 7.37
N MET A 33 0.03 -4.05 8.62
CA MET A 33 -1.10 -3.34 9.23
C MET A 33 -1.04 -1.83 8.97
N LYS A 34 -0.06 -1.35 8.20
CA LYS A 34 0.06 0.07 7.87
C LYS A 34 -1.14 0.52 7.05
N ALA A 35 -1.80 1.58 7.51
CA ALA A 35 -2.89 2.23 6.79
C ALA A 35 -2.49 2.55 5.34
N GLN A 36 -3.38 2.21 4.40
CA GLN A 36 -3.23 2.47 2.97
C GLN A 36 -4.36 3.38 2.49
N HIS A 37 -4.15 4.04 1.37
CA HIS A 37 -5.18 4.75 0.61
C HIS A 37 -5.19 4.28 -0.84
N GLY A 38 -6.35 4.36 -1.48
CA GLY A 38 -6.59 3.98 -2.87
C GLY A 38 -6.67 5.22 -3.77
N TYR A 39 -6.06 5.15 -4.94
CA TYR A 39 -6.04 6.24 -5.90
C TYR A 39 -6.29 5.75 -7.32
N GLU A 40 -6.66 6.68 -8.19
CA GLU A 40 -6.62 6.50 -9.63
C GLU A 40 -5.72 7.52 -10.29
N ILE A 41 -5.20 7.17 -11.46
CA ILE A 41 -4.65 8.06 -12.46
C ILE A 41 -5.61 8.03 -13.65
N PHE A 42 -5.97 9.20 -14.18
CA PHE A 42 -6.96 9.34 -15.26
C PHE A 42 -6.54 10.40 -16.26
N ASN A 43 -7.11 10.34 -17.46
CA ASN A 43 -6.99 11.36 -18.48
C ASN A 43 -8.03 12.45 -18.23
N LYS A 44 -7.59 13.68 -17.98
CA LYS A 44 -8.47 14.83 -17.69
C LYS A 44 -9.35 15.24 -18.87
N LYS A 45 -8.93 14.98 -20.11
CA LYS A 45 -9.69 15.34 -21.31
C LYS A 45 -10.84 14.37 -21.57
N THR A 46 -10.60 13.08 -21.37
CA THR A 46 -11.58 12.03 -21.70
C THR A 46 -12.31 11.48 -20.48
N GLY A 47 -11.83 11.75 -19.27
CA GLY A 47 -12.32 11.13 -18.04
C GLY A 47 -11.91 9.65 -17.88
N GLU A 48 -11.17 9.09 -18.83
CA GLU A 48 -10.76 7.68 -18.83
C GLU A 48 -9.80 7.39 -17.67
N THR A 49 -10.17 6.46 -16.79
CA THR A 49 -9.23 5.92 -15.80
C THR A 49 -8.15 5.10 -16.49
N LEU A 50 -6.90 5.46 -16.22
CA LEU A 50 -5.70 4.88 -16.82
C LEU A 50 -5.07 3.80 -15.95
N GLU A 51 -5.18 3.95 -14.63
CA GLU A 51 -4.62 3.03 -13.63
C GLU A 51 -5.28 3.24 -12.27
N PHE A 52 -5.62 2.17 -11.57
CA PHE A 52 -5.87 2.16 -10.13
C PHE A 52 -4.61 1.76 -9.37
N GLY A 53 -4.45 2.31 -8.17
CA GLY A 53 -3.33 1.96 -7.31
C GLY A 53 -3.59 2.18 -5.84
N ILE A 54 -2.73 1.60 -5.02
CA ILE A 54 -2.75 1.75 -3.56
C ILE A 54 -1.39 2.19 -3.02
N SER A 55 -1.40 2.92 -1.91
CA SER A 55 -0.17 3.35 -1.25
C SER A 55 -0.34 3.51 0.25
N GLY A 56 0.71 3.18 1.00
CA GLY A 56 0.82 3.45 2.44
C GLY A 56 1.73 4.64 2.73
N GLN A 57 2.03 5.49 1.75
CA GLN A 57 2.81 6.70 1.99
C GLN A 57 1.96 7.74 2.73
N LYS A 58 2.51 8.31 3.81
CA LYS A 58 1.83 9.34 4.59
C LYS A 58 1.49 10.53 3.69
N ARG A 59 0.25 11.01 3.78
CA ARG A 59 -0.24 12.21 3.10
C ARG A 59 -0.20 13.38 4.06
N ASN A 60 0.20 14.56 3.59
CA ASN A 60 0.11 15.79 4.37
C ASN A 60 -1.31 16.41 4.29
N ALA A 61 -1.59 17.44 5.09
CA ALA A 61 -2.92 18.06 5.15
C ALA A 61 -3.39 18.62 3.80
N SER A 62 -2.48 19.25 3.03
CA SER A 62 -2.79 19.78 1.70
C SER A 62 -3.16 18.66 0.71
N GLN A 63 -2.43 17.55 0.73
CA GLN A 63 -2.74 16.37 -0.08
C GLN A 63 -4.07 15.73 0.32
N ILE A 64 -4.38 15.65 1.61
CA ILE A 64 -5.67 15.14 2.06
C ILE A 64 -6.82 16.04 1.55
N LYS A 65 -6.67 17.37 1.70
CA LYS A 65 -7.65 18.36 1.25
C LYS A 65 -7.90 18.31 -0.26
N ASN A 66 -6.84 18.15 -1.05
CA ASN A 66 -6.91 18.22 -2.51
C ASN A 66 -7.01 16.84 -3.19
N GLY A 67 -7.22 15.76 -2.41
CA GLY A 67 -7.23 14.40 -2.96
C GLY A 67 -5.89 13.91 -3.53
N GLY A 68 -4.78 14.55 -3.17
CA GLY A 68 -3.44 14.19 -3.64
C GLY A 68 -2.78 13.05 -2.86
N SER A 69 -1.65 12.57 -3.37
CA SER A 69 -0.77 11.60 -2.70
C SER A 69 0.67 11.72 -3.20
N PRO A 70 1.70 11.49 -2.36
CA PRO A 70 3.08 11.39 -2.83
C PRO A 70 3.25 10.33 -3.92
N ARG A 71 2.49 9.23 -3.86
CA ARG A 71 2.55 8.15 -4.86
C ARG A 71 2.00 8.59 -6.21
N ILE A 72 0.93 9.38 -6.22
CA ILE A 72 0.34 9.95 -7.44
C ILE A 72 1.39 10.84 -8.11
N ASN A 73 2.00 11.77 -7.37
CA ASN A 73 3.04 12.65 -7.89
C ASN A 73 4.22 11.86 -8.49
N GLN A 74 4.65 10.80 -7.81
CA GLN A 74 5.69 9.92 -8.33
C GLN A 74 5.27 9.25 -9.64
N LYS A 75 4.04 8.72 -9.74
CA LYS A 75 3.52 8.08 -10.95
C LYS A 75 3.42 9.06 -12.12
N LEU A 76 2.89 10.25 -11.87
CA LEU A 76 2.79 11.31 -12.88
C LEU A 76 4.19 11.64 -13.45
N LYS A 77 5.20 11.77 -12.58
CA LYS A 77 6.58 12.04 -12.99
C LYS A 77 7.23 10.87 -13.74
N THR A 78 7.19 9.66 -13.18
CA THR A 78 8.04 8.55 -13.67
C THR A 78 7.38 7.64 -14.71
N LYS A 79 6.05 7.52 -14.70
CA LYS A 79 5.31 6.66 -15.63
C LYS A 79 4.64 7.46 -16.74
N TYR A 80 4.11 8.64 -16.41
CA TYR A 80 3.35 9.47 -17.35
C TYR A 80 4.14 10.70 -17.83
N ASN A 81 5.42 10.83 -17.47
CA ASN A 81 6.32 11.89 -17.91
C ASN A 81 5.73 13.32 -17.75
N ASN A 82 5.03 13.56 -16.64
CA ASN A 82 4.28 14.81 -16.38
C ASN A 82 3.35 15.24 -17.52
N ASN A 83 2.74 14.28 -18.22
CA ASN A 83 1.79 14.59 -19.29
C ASN A 83 0.68 15.52 -18.77
N PRO A 84 0.49 16.71 -19.38
CA PRO A 84 -0.45 17.71 -18.87
C PRO A 84 -1.91 17.27 -18.94
N ASN A 85 -2.23 16.25 -19.73
CA ASN A 85 -3.57 15.68 -19.84
C ASN A 85 -3.83 14.56 -18.82
N VAL A 86 -2.84 14.18 -18.01
CA VAL A 86 -2.95 13.11 -17.02
C VAL A 86 -2.93 13.71 -15.61
N GLU A 87 -3.84 13.25 -14.77
CA GLU A 87 -3.93 13.63 -13.36
C GLU A 87 -4.22 12.40 -12.51
N GLY A 88 -4.06 12.52 -11.20
CA GLY A 88 -4.49 11.48 -10.29
C GLY A 88 -5.16 12.05 -9.05
N ARG A 89 -6.03 11.24 -8.45
CA ARG A 89 -6.72 11.57 -7.21
C ARG A 89 -6.89 10.34 -6.33
N VAL A 90 -6.91 10.56 -5.03
CA VAL A 90 -7.27 9.57 -4.03
C VAL A 90 -8.78 9.39 -4.08
N ILE A 91 -9.21 8.15 -4.28
CA ILE A 91 -10.63 7.77 -4.27
C ILE A 91 -11.05 7.36 -2.86
N ASP A 92 -10.18 6.63 -2.16
CA ASP A 92 -10.43 6.20 -0.79
C ASP A 92 -9.24 6.58 0.10
N GLY A 93 -9.52 7.39 1.13
CA GLY A 93 -8.51 7.94 1.99
C GLY A 93 -7.92 6.97 3.02
N ASN A 94 -8.62 5.87 3.31
CA ASN A 94 -8.20 4.89 4.31
C ASN A 94 -8.83 3.50 4.06
N LEU A 95 -8.06 2.64 3.42
CA LEU A 95 -8.39 1.23 3.17
C LEU A 95 -7.96 0.32 4.34
N GLY A 96 -7.40 0.87 5.41
CA GLY A 96 -6.84 0.10 6.51
C GLY A 96 -5.59 -0.69 6.11
N LYS A 97 -5.53 -1.96 6.50
CA LYS A 97 -4.35 -2.84 6.31
C LYS A 97 -4.09 -3.19 4.84
N ARG A 98 -2.87 -3.65 4.54
CA ARG A 98 -2.42 -3.93 3.16
C ARG A 98 -3.30 -4.93 2.41
N LYS A 99 -3.78 -5.98 3.08
CA LYS A 99 -4.68 -6.97 2.48
C LYS A 99 -5.96 -6.32 1.93
N ASN A 100 -6.66 -5.54 2.75
CA ASN A 100 -7.88 -4.84 2.35
C ASN A 100 -7.65 -3.91 1.16
N ALA A 101 -6.50 -3.22 1.13
CA ALA A 101 -6.15 -2.36 0.02
C ALA A 101 -5.92 -3.13 -1.29
N LEU A 102 -5.28 -4.30 -1.24
CA LEU A 102 -5.11 -5.17 -2.41
C LEU A 102 -6.46 -5.69 -2.93
N ASP A 103 -7.36 -6.07 -2.02
CA ASP A 103 -8.70 -6.54 -2.38
C ASP A 103 -9.51 -5.39 -3.02
N TRP A 104 -9.42 -4.18 -2.46
CA TRP A 104 -10.00 -2.97 -3.05
C TRP A 104 -9.47 -2.67 -4.45
N GLU A 105 -8.15 -2.75 -4.65
CA GLU A 105 -7.52 -2.50 -5.96
C GLU A 105 -7.99 -3.52 -7.00
N GLN A 106 -8.08 -4.81 -6.61
CA GLN A 106 -8.61 -5.86 -7.48
C GLN A 106 -10.07 -5.60 -7.86
N ASN A 107 -10.91 -5.23 -6.89
CA ASN A 107 -12.32 -4.95 -7.15
C ASN A 107 -12.50 -3.77 -8.12
N LYS A 108 -11.71 -2.69 -7.96
CA LYS A 108 -11.74 -1.57 -8.92
C LYS A 108 -11.38 -1.97 -10.34
N VAL A 109 -10.37 -2.83 -10.50
CA VAL A 109 -9.99 -3.34 -11.83
C VAL A 109 -11.09 -4.25 -12.40
N ASN A 110 -11.70 -5.09 -11.57
CA ASN A 110 -12.81 -5.95 -11.99
C ASN A 110 -14.04 -5.12 -12.40
N ASP A 111 -14.44 -4.14 -11.60
CA ASP A 111 -15.56 -3.24 -11.88
C ASP A 111 -15.35 -2.48 -13.20
N TYR A 112 -14.15 -1.94 -13.40
CA TYR A 112 -13.80 -1.27 -14.66
C TYR A 112 -13.93 -2.21 -15.85
N SER A 113 -13.51 -3.47 -15.70
CA SER A 113 -13.54 -4.45 -16.79
C SER A 113 -14.94 -4.83 -17.26
N GLN A 114 -15.95 -4.75 -16.37
CA GLN A 114 -17.35 -5.02 -16.73
C GLN A 114 -17.86 -4.06 -17.83
N GLY A 115 -17.40 -2.81 -17.81
CA GLY A 115 -17.73 -1.80 -18.82
C GLY A 115 -16.76 -1.73 -20.01
N ASN A 116 -15.70 -2.53 -20.02
CA ASN A 116 -14.59 -2.41 -20.97
C ASN A 116 -14.22 -3.75 -21.64
N ASN A 117 -15.23 -4.55 -22.00
CA ASN A 117 -15.05 -5.84 -22.70
C ASN A 117 -14.10 -6.80 -21.96
N GLY A 118 -14.14 -6.82 -20.63
CA GLY A 118 -13.28 -7.65 -19.79
C GLY A 118 -11.84 -7.14 -19.66
N GLN A 119 -11.53 -5.94 -20.17
CA GLN A 119 -10.18 -5.36 -20.10
C GLN A 119 -10.04 -4.42 -18.90
N GLY A 120 -8.90 -4.50 -18.22
CA GLY A 120 -8.55 -3.52 -17.18
C GLY A 120 -8.18 -2.16 -17.79
N PRO A 121 -7.93 -1.14 -16.94
CA PRO A 121 -7.47 0.16 -17.42
C PRO A 121 -6.23 0.02 -18.30
N ARG A 122 -6.14 0.80 -19.38
CA ARG A 122 -5.14 0.64 -20.45
C ARG A 122 -3.69 0.55 -19.95
N PHE A 123 -3.35 1.25 -18.87
CA PHE A 123 -2.00 1.23 -18.29
C PHE A 123 -1.90 0.41 -16.99
N GLN A 124 -2.93 -0.33 -16.60
CA GLN A 124 -2.90 -1.23 -15.46
C GLN A 124 -2.03 -2.46 -15.78
N LYS A 125 -0.88 -2.57 -15.11
CA LYS A 125 -0.03 -3.77 -15.24
C LYS A 125 -0.54 -4.91 -14.36
N ARG A 126 -0.89 -4.60 -13.11
CA ARG A 126 -1.43 -5.52 -12.12
C ARG A 126 -2.27 -4.72 -11.11
N PRO A 127 -3.30 -5.33 -10.48
CA PRO A 127 -3.88 -6.61 -10.85
C PRO A 127 -4.51 -6.59 -12.25
N GLN A 128 -4.67 -7.76 -12.86
CA GLN A 128 -5.51 -7.93 -14.05
C GLN A 128 -6.93 -8.29 -13.62
N PRO A 129 -7.95 -8.02 -14.45
CA PRO A 129 -9.30 -8.52 -14.21
C PRO A 129 -9.31 -10.03 -13.95
N LYS A 130 -10.26 -10.48 -13.14
CA LYS A 130 -10.46 -11.88 -12.77
C LYS A 130 -11.86 -12.33 -13.11
#